data_AF-A0AAD5Y9C5-F1
#
_entry.id   AF-A0AAD5Y9C5-F1
#
_cell.length_a   1.000
_cell.length_b   1.000
_cell.length_c   1.000
_cell.angle_alpha   90.00
_cell.angle_beta   90.00
_cell.angle_gamma   90.00
#
_symmetry.space_group_name_H-M   'P 1'
#
loop_
_entity.id
_entity.type
_entity.pdbx_description
1 polymer ?
#
loop_
_entity_poly.entity_id
_entity_poly.type
_entity_poly.pdbx_seq_one_letter_code
_entity_poly.pdbx_strand_id
1 'polypeptide(L)'
;MSTFDPTVVRAVLRSTKSIFEQAAFDELWRTQVEKRVETWRYNRKNQSQDLRQLIFESHVVQYVDFIAELIRGSKPNSMPLPLPPTIPLYGPCFDPPSYFDTLRRESRTCIPEIAYLKPITIIHPFYFPQLTRCPQCDSSKAVH
;
A
#
# COMPACT_ATOMS: atom_id res chain seq x y z
N MET A 1 -11.61 9.73 -4.68
CA MET A 1 -11.67 8.50 -3.89
C MET A 1 -11.48 7.36 -4.87
N SER A 2 -10.31 6.73 -4.81
CA SER A 2 -9.87 5.75 -5.82
C SER A 2 -9.91 4.37 -5.18
N THR A 3 -10.73 3.48 -5.75
CA THR A 3 -10.85 2.10 -5.28
C THR A 3 -9.51 1.38 -5.45
N PHE A 4 -8.98 0.86 -4.35
CA PHE A 4 -7.78 0.05 -4.30
C PHE A 4 -8.15 -1.41 -4.10
N ASP A 5 -8.06 -2.19 -5.17
CA ASP A 5 -8.21 -3.64 -5.11
C ASP A 5 -6.82 -4.28 -5.02
N PRO A 6 -6.45 -4.86 -3.86
CA PRO A 6 -5.13 -5.44 -3.67
C PRO A 6 -4.78 -6.54 -4.68
N THR A 7 -5.78 -7.31 -5.13
CA THR A 7 -5.59 -8.41 -6.08
C THR A 7 -5.23 -7.87 -7.45
N VAL A 8 -5.98 -6.87 -7.92
CA VAL A 8 -5.76 -6.22 -9.21
C VAL A 8 -4.42 -5.48 -9.21
N VAL A 9 -4.15 -4.70 -8.16
CA VAL A 9 -2.89 -3.94 -8.05
C VAL A 9 -1.70 -4.88 -8.03
N ARG A 10 -1.75 -5.97 -7.24
CA ARG A 10 -0.66 -6.95 -7.21
C ARG A 10 -0.45 -7.61 -8.57
N ALA A 11 -1.51 -7.94 -9.30
CA ALA A 11 -1.39 -8.49 -10.65
C ALA A 11 -0.71 -7.51 -11.62
N VAL A 12 -1.05 -6.22 -11.54
CA VAL A 12 -0.38 -5.17 -12.33
C VAL A 12 1.09 -5.05 -11.96
N LEU A 13 1.42 -4.95 -10.67
CA LEU A 13 2.82 -4.86 -10.22
C LEU A 13 3.63 -6.12 -10.57
N ARG A 14 3.03 -7.30 -10.47
CA ARG A 14 3.64 -8.56 -10.90
C ARG A 14 3.97 -8.53 -12.40
N SER A 15 3.10 -7.97 -13.22
CA SER A 15 3.33 -7.87 -14.67
C SER A 15 4.52 -6.98 -15.05
N THR A 16 4.97 -6.10 -14.14
CA THR A 16 6.18 -5.29 -14.35
C THR A 16 7.47 -6.05 -14.03
N LYS A 17 7.39 -7.28 -13.53
CA LYS A 17 8.53 -8.14 -13.20
C LYS A 17 8.77 -9.14 -14.32
N SER A 18 10.03 -9.55 -14.49
CA SER A 18 10.35 -10.65 -15.41
C SER A 18 9.67 -11.94 -14.94
N ILE A 19 9.38 -12.85 -15.87
CA ILE A 19 8.67 -14.12 -15.58
C ILE A 19 9.36 -14.90 -14.45
N PHE A 20 10.69 -14.88 -14.41
CA PHE A 20 11.50 -15.56 -13.40
C PHE A 20 11.40 -14.93 -12.01
N GLU A 21 11.12 -13.63 -11.92
CA GLU A 21 11.04 -12.89 -10.65
C GLU A 21 9.61 -12.83 -10.09
N GLN A 22 8.59 -13.14 -10.90
CA GLN A 22 7.19 -13.01 -10.48
C GLN A 22 6.85 -13.86 -9.25
N ALA A 23 7.35 -15.10 -9.18
CA ALA A 23 7.11 -15.97 -8.03
C ALA A 23 7.78 -15.44 -6.76
N ALA A 24 9.03 -14.96 -6.88
CA ALA A 24 9.75 -14.34 -5.77
C ALA A 24 9.08 -13.04 -5.30
N PHE A 25 8.55 -12.25 -6.24
CA PHE A 25 7.78 -11.05 -5.94
C PHE A 25 6.49 -11.36 -5.17
N ASP A 26 5.71 -12.35 -5.63
CA ASP A 26 4.47 -12.74 -4.98
C ASP A 26 4.72 -13.23 -3.54
N GLU A 27 5.77 -14.04 -3.35
CA GLU A 27 6.13 -14.55 -2.03
C GLU A 27 6.61 -13.44 -1.11
N LEU A 28 7.52 -12.57 -1.58
CA LEU A 28 7.97 -11.41 -0.81
C LEU A 28 6.80 -10.51 -0.41
N TRP A 29 5.90 -10.22 -1.34
CA TRP A 29 4.71 -9.42 -1.06
C TRP A 29 3.86 -10.04 0.03
N ARG A 30 3.58 -11.34 -0.09
CA ARG A 30 2.79 -12.12 0.87
C ARG A 30 3.44 -12.07 2.26
N THR A 31 4.73 -12.40 2.37
CA THR A 31 5.47 -12.38 3.64
C THR A 31 5.43 -11.00 4.30
N GLN A 32 5.59 -9.92 3.53
CA GLN A 32 5.58 -8.56 4.07
C GLN A 32 4.19 -8.13 4.56
N VAL A 33 3.12 -8.57 3.90
CA VAL A 33 1.74 -8.34 4.36
C VAL A 33 1.47 -9.14 5.63
N GLU A 34 1.77 -10.43 5.65
CA GLU A 34 1.57 -11.31 6.81
C GLU A 34 2.32 -10.77 8.04
N LYS A 35 3.61 -10.43 7.87
CA LYS A 35 4.43 -9.85 8.94
C LYS A 35 3.84 -8.57 9.52
N ARG A 36 3.31 -7.66 8.68
CA ARG A 36 2.67 -6.41 9.15
C ARG A 36 1.40 -6.71 9.94
N VAL A 37 0.55 -7.60 9.44
CA VAL A 37 -0.68 -8.00 10.12
C VAL A 37 -0.39 -8.59 11.49
N GLU A 38 0.57 -9.52 11.59
CA GLU A 38 0.98 -10.12 12.87
C GLU A 38 1.54 -9.08 13.83
N THR A 39 2.44 -8.22 13.35
CA THR A 39 3.06 -7.16 14.14
C THR A 39 2.00 -6.18 14.67
N TRP A 40 1.05 -5.76 13.83
CA TRP A 40 -0.02 -4.85 14.25
C TRP A 40 -0.99 -5.53 15.20
N ARG A 41 -1.36 -6.78 14.97
CA ARG A 41 -2.23 -7.54 15.88
C ARG A 41 -1.63 -7.65 17.29
N TYR A 42 -0.32 -7.88 17.38
CA TYR A 42 0.37 -7.95 18.67
C TYR A 42 0.45 -6.59 19.39
N ASN A 43 0.74 -5.52 18.65
CA ASN A 43 1.01 -4.20 19.22
C ASN A 43 -0.24 -3.33 19.44
N ARG A 44 -1.31 -3.53 18.67
CA ARG A 44 -2.55 -2.74 18.72
C ARG A 44 -3.53 -3.29 19.76
N LYS A 45 -3.11 -3.40 21.03
CA LYS A 45 -3.95 -3.94 22.12
C LYS A 45 -5.21 -3.12 22.40
N ASN A 46 -5.16 -1.81 22.15
CA ASN A 46 -6.25 -0.87 22.46
C ASN A 46 -6.92 -0.29 21.19
N GLN A 47 -6.70 -0.88 20.02
CA GLN A 47 -7.29 -0.43 18.75
C GLN A 47 -8.06 -1.58 18.08
N SER A 48 -8.75 -1.28 16.99
CA SER A 48 -9.41 -2.33 16.19
C SER A 48 -8.41 -3.37 15.71
N GLN A 49 -8.75 -4.64 15.93
CA GLN A 49 -7.98 -5.81 15.48
C GLN A 49 -8.74 -6.60 14.40
N ASP A 50 -9.66 -5.94 13.68
CA ASP A 50 -10.37 -6.58 12.58
C ASP A 50 -9.35 -7.09 11.54
N LEU A 51 -9.31 -8.41 11.35
CA LEU A 51 -8.27 -9.05 10.54
C LEU A 51 -8.34 -8.60 9.08
N ARG A 52 -9.55 -8.42 8.53
CA ARG A 52 -9.74 -8.05 7.12
C ARG A 52 -9.28 -6.62 6.88
N GLN A 53 -9.60 -5.72 7.80
CA GLN A 53 -9.11 -4.34 7.80
C GLN A 53 -7.58 -4.28 7.91
N LEU A 54 -6.97 -5.06 8.82
CA LEU A 54 -5.51 -5.11 8.95
C LEU A 54 -4.83 -5.64 7.68
N ILE A 55 -5.42 -6.62 7.01
CA ILE A 55 -4.92 -7.15 5.74
C ILE A 55 -4.99 -6.07 4.66
N PHE A 56 -6.14 -5.40 4.51
CA PHE A 56 -6.33 -4.31 3.55
C PHE A 56 -5.31 -3.18 3.78
N GLU A 57 -5.19 -2.70 5.02
CA GLU A 57 -4.20 -1.69 5.42
C GLU A 57 -2.77 -2.12 5.07
N SER A 58 -2.42 -3.37 5.35
CA SER A 58 -1.09 -3.90 5.06
C SER A 58 -0.79 -3.94 3.56
N HIS A 59 -1.78 -4.26 2.72
CA HIS A 59 -1.63 -4.21 1.26
C HIS A 59 -1.42 -2.79 0.76
N VAL A 60 -2.17 -1.82 1.28
CA VAL A 60 -2.01 -0.42 0.91
C VAL A 60 -0.63 0.09 1.32
N VAL A 61 -0.18 -0.17 2.56
CA VAL A 61 1.16 0.22 3.03
C VAL A 61 2.24 -0.43 2.17
N GLN A 62 2.13 -1.73 1.87
CA GLN A 62 3.09 -2.42 1.01
C GLN A 62 3.15 -1.83 -0.40
N TYR A 63 2.01 -1.38 -0.94
CA TYR A 63 1.97 -0.68 -2.23
C TYR A 63 2.68 0.68 -2.16
N VAL A 64 2.40 1.49 -1.12
CA VAL A 64 3.02 2.82 -0.95
C VAL A 64 4.53 2.70 -0.72
N ASP A 65 4.97 1.72 0.06
CA ASP A 65 6.39 1.42 0.24
C ASP A 65 7.00 1.05 -1.11
N PHE A 66 6.39 0.12 -1.84
CA PHE A 66 6.89 -0.32 -3.14
C PHE A 66 7.08 0.82 -4.14
N ILE A 67 6.08 1.70 -4.31
CA ILE A 67 6.19 2.82 -5.24
C ILE A 67 7.23 3.84 -4.75
N ALA A 68 7.30 4.09 -3.45
CA ALA A 68 8.27 5.02 -2.87
C ALA A 68 9.70 4.52 -3.10
N GLU A 69 9.93 3.21 -2.98
CA GLU A 69 11.23 2.59 -3.29
C GLU A 69 11.54 2.63 -4.78
N LEU A 70 10.54 2.41 -5.64
CA LEU A 70 10.71 2.40 -7.09
C LEU A 70 11.11 3.77 -7.64
N ILE A 71 10.55 4.84 -7.09
CA ILE A 71 10.89 6.21 -7.50
C ILE A 71 12.10 6.77 -6.75
N ARG A 72 12.61 6.08 -5.73
CA ARG A 72 13.75 6.55 -4.94
C ARG A 72 14.98 6.61 -5.86
N GLY A 73 15.56 7.80 -5.98
CA GLY A 73 16.79 7.96 -6.74
C GLY A 73 17.95 7.18 -6.11
N SER A 74 18.92 6.74 -6.93
CA SER A 74 20.00 5.84 -6.51
C SER A 74 20.93 6.40 -5.43
N LYS A 75 20.91 7.72 -5.19
CA LYS A 75 21.72 8.39 -4.17
C LYS A 75 20.85 9.22 -3.21
N PRO A 76 21.29 9.41 -1.95
CA PRO A 76 20.66 10.40 -1.07
C PRO A 76 20.59 11.77 -1.77
N ASN A 77 19.45 12.44 -1.70
CA ASN A 77 19.16 13.72 -2.37
C ASN A 77 19.20 13.72 -3.91
N SER A 78 19.21 12.55 -4.55
CA SER A 78 19.01 12.50 -6.01
C SER A 78 17.54 12.73 -6.37
N MET A 79 17.30 13.28 -7.56
CA MET A 79 15.96 13.50 -8.07
C MET A 79 15.20 12.16 -8.14
N PRO A 80 13.91 12.13 -7.72
CA PRO A 80 13.10 10.93 -7.85
C PRO A 80 13.01 10.48 -9.32
N LEU A 81 13.02 9.16 -9.52
CA LEU A 81 12.76 8.56 -10.82
C LEU A 81 11.26 8.67 -11.14
N PRO A 82 10.89 8.82 -12.43
CA PRO A 82 9.48 8.81 -12.82
C PRO A 82 8.84 7.44 -12.56
N LEU A 83 7.59 7.45 -12.10
CA LEU A 83 6.82 6.20 -11.94
C LEU A 83 6.49 5.62 -13.33
N PRO A 84 6.71 4.32 -13.57
CA PRO A 84 6.31 3.68 -14.82
C PRO A 84 4.82 3.87 -15.12
N PRO A 85 4.43 4.16 -16.38
CA PRO A 85 3.04 4.47 -16.73
C PRO A 85 2.09 3.26 -16.58
N THR A 86 2.64 2.05 -16.50
CA THR A 86 1.88 0.82 -16.26
C THR A 86 1.42 0.67 -14.81
N ILE A 87 2.05 1.39 -13.87
CA ILE A 87 1.71 1.33 -12.45
C ILE A 87 0.69 2.43 -12.16
N PRO A 88 -0.51 2.09 -11.64
CA PRO A 88 -1.51 3.10 -11.28
C PRO A 88 -0.94 4.03 -10.23
N LEU A 89 -1.19 5.33 -10.36
CA LEU A 89 -0.89 6.34 -9.35
C LEU A 89 -2.17 6.63 -8.56
N TYR A 90 -2.20 6.20 -7.29
CA TYR A 90 -3.29 6.52 -6.37
C TYR A 90 -3.01 7.81 -5.61
N GLY A 91 -4.05 8.39 -5.02
CA GLY A 91 -3.92 9.47 -4.03
C GLY A 91 -3.67 8.93 -2.61
N PRO A 92 -3.55 9.81 -1.60
CA PRO A 92 -3.32 9.40 -0.22
C PRO A 92 -4.50 8.64 0.42
N CYS A 93 -5.71 8.78 -0.14
CA CYS A 93 -6.92 8.11 0.36
C CYS A 93 -7.21 6.86 -0.48
N PHE A 94 -7.25 5.71 0.19
CA PHE A 94 -7.48 4.40 -0.40
C PHE A 94 -8.82 3.85 0.04
N ASP A 95 -9.70 3.61 -0.94
CA ASP A 95 -11.01 3.04 -0.72
C ASP A 95 -10.97 1.53 -0.98
N PRO A 96 -11.48 0.69 -0.08
CA PRO A 96 -11.58 -0.74 -0.35
C PRO A 96 -12.59 -0.99 -1.49
N PRO A 97 -12.50 -2.14 -2.17
CA PRO A 97 -13.49 -2.53 -3.18
C PRO A 97 -14.88 -2.57 -2.56
N SER A 98 -15.83 -1.86 -3.20
CA SER A 98 -17.22 -1.90 -2.78
C SER A 98 -17.86 -3.23 -3.17
N TYR A 99 -19.03 -3.53 -2.58
CA TYR A 99 -19.83 -4.68 -2.99
C TYR A 99 -20.07 -4.72 -4.51
N PHE A 100 -20.36 -3.58 -5.13
CA PHE A 100 -20.58 -3.50 -6.57
C PHE A 100 -19.32 -3.79 -7.39
N ASP A 101 -18.14 -3.41 -6.89
CA ASP A 101 -16.87 -3.74 -7.54
C ASP A 101 -16.63 -5.25 -7.53
N THR A 102 -16.87 -5.91 -6.40
CA THR A 102 -16.74 -7.36 -6.27
C THR A 102 -17.76 -8.10 -7.13
N LEU A 103 -19.02 -7.64 -7.13
CA LEU A 103 -20.09 -8.24 -7.93
C LEU A 103 -19.77 -8.20 -9.43
N ARG A 104 -19.26 -7.06 -9.93
CA ARG A 104 -18.89 -6.88 -11.34
C ARG A 104 -17.66 -7.70 -11.74
N ARG A 105 -16.74 -7.97 -10.81
CA ARG A 105 -15.48 -8.66 -11.11
C ARG A 105 -15.55 -10.19 -10.98
N GLU A 106 -16.25 -10.71 -9.96
CA GLU A 106 -16.11 -12.13 -9.61
C GLU A 106 -17.42 -12.93 -9.62
N SER A 107 -18.58 -12.34 -9.92
CA SER A 107 -19.90 -13.03 -9.88
C SER A 107 -20.16 -13.86 -8.61
N ARG A 108 -19.53 -13.50 -7.48
CA ARG A 108 -19.62 -14.23 -6.20
C ARG A 108 -20.61 -13.57 -5.26
N THR A 109 -21.12 -14.37 -4.32
CA THR A 109 -21.91 -13.92 -3.17
C THR A 109 -21.11 -12.90 -2.35
N CYS A 110 -21.76 -11.81 -1.96
CA CYS A 110 -21.18 -10.79 -1.09
C CYS A 110 -20.58 -11.43 0.16
N ILE A 111 -19.31 -11.16 0.46
CA ILE A 111 -18.72 -11.46 1.76
C ILE A 111 -18.85 -10.18 2.58
N PRO A 112 -19.79 -10.10 3.55
CA PRO A 112 -20.08 -8.87 4.28
C PRO A 112 -18.83 -8.25 4.93
N GLU A 113 -17.92 -9.09 5.44
CA GLU A 113 -16.69 -8.69 6.11
C GLU A 113 -15.73 -7.90 5.19
N ILE A 114 -15.86 -8.04 3.87
CA ILE A 114 -15.08 -7.28 2.88
C ILE A 114 -15.85 -6.02 2.45
N ALA A 115 -17.19 -6.07 2.45
CA ALA A 115 -18.05 -4.94 2.08
C ALA A 115 -18.04 -3.80 3.12
N TYR A 116 -17.66 -4.08 4.37
CA TYR A 116 -17.60 -3.09 5.46
C TYR A 116 -16.18 -2.60 5.77
N LEU A 117 -15.20 -2.89 4.91
CA LEU A 117 -13.87 -2.31 5.07
C LEU A 117 -13.95 -0.79 5.03
N LYS A 118 -13.15 -0.14 5.87
CA LYS A 118 -13.14 1.31 5.98
C LYS A 118 -12.06 1.90 5.06
N PRO A 119 -12.35 3.00 4.36
CA PRO A 119 -11.32 3.79 3.69
C PRO A 119 -10.21 4.20 4.65
N ILE A 120 -8.98 4.27 4.13
CA ILE A 120 -7.83 4.68 4.92
C ILE A 120 -7.08 5.81 4.23
N THR A 121 -6.46 6.68 5.02
CA THR A 121 -5.57 7.72 4.51
C THR A 121 -4.15 7.39 4.92
N ILE A 122 -3.26 7.27 3.95
CA ILE A 122 -1.84 7.02 4.18
C ILE A 122 -1.10 8.34 4.32
N ILE A 123 -0.53 8.56 5.50
CA ILE A 123 0.37 9.68 5.77
C ILE A 123 1.79 9.23 5.46
N HIS A 124 2.27 9.55 4.26
CA HIS A 124 3.61 9.18 3.80
C HIS A 124 4.26 10.37 3.05
N PRO A 125 5.59 10.60 3.16
CA PRO A 125 6.29 11.68 2.44
C PRO A 125 6.08 11.68 0.93
N PHE A 126 5.75 10.53 0.35
CA PHE A 126 5.36 10.40 -1.06
C PHE A 126 4.14 11.26 -1.42
N TYR A 127 3.12 11.30 -0.55
CA TYR A 127 1.90 12.09 -0.77
C TYR A 127 1.98 13.48 -0.14
N PHE A 128 2.79 13.62 0.91
CA PHE A 128 2.93 14.84 1.67
C PHE A 128 4.42 15.21 1.77
N PRO A 129 5.02 15.79 0.70
CA PRO A 129 6.44 16.12 0.67
C PRO A 129 6.90 17.03 1.81
N GLN A 130 5.99 17.84 2.36
CA GLN A 130 6.23 18.67 3.54
C GLN A 130 6.65 17.88 4.79
N LEU A 131 6.37 16.57 4.85
CA LEU A 131 6.79 15.70 5.96
C LEU A 131 8.28 15.32 5.90
N THR A 132 8.98 15.64 4.80
CA THR A 132 10.42 15.36 4.67
C THR A 132 11.30 16.32 5.48
N ARG A 133 10.72 17.39 6.03
CA ARG A 133 11.43 18.42 6.78
C ARG A 133 10.73 18.72 8.08
N CYS A 134 11.51 19.10 9.09
CA CYS A 134 10.95 19.57 10.35
C CYS A 134 10.25 20.93 10.13
N PRO A 135 8.96 21.09 10.47
CA PRO A 135 8.26 22.36 10.29
C PRO A 135 8.81 23.49 11.18
N GLN A 136 9.58 23.15 12.23
CA GLN A 136 10.13 24.13 13.17
C GLN A 136 11.55 24.59 12.81
N CYS A 137 12.36 23.74 12.18
CA CYS A 137 13.78 24.05 11.92
C CYS A 137 14.25 23.74 10.48
N ASP A 138 13.34 23.31 9.59
CA ASP A 138 13.59 22.91 8.20
C ASP A 138 14.67 21.82 8.00
N SER A 139 15.09 21.16 9.09
CA SER A 139 16.06 20.07 9.05
C SER A 139 15.48 18.84 8.36
N SER A 140 16.24 18.24 7.45
CA SER A 140 15.96 16.96 6.81
C SER A 140 16.56 15.76 7.54
N LYS A 141 17.23 15.98 8.69
CA LYS A 141 17.81 14.92 9.51
C LYS A 141 16.81 14.50 10.59
N ALA A 142 16.42 13.24 10.59
CA ALA A 142 15.72 12.64 11.74
C ALA A 142 16.69 12.62 12.93
N VAL A 143 16.30 13.25 14.04
CA VAL A 143 17.02 13.11 15.31
C VAL A 143 16.63 11.74 15.85
N HIS A 144 17.55 10.78 15.75
CA HIS A 144 17.43 9.46 16.38
C HIS A 144 17.93 9.53 17.82
#